data_AF-A0A094K329-F1
#
_entry.id   AF-A0A094K329-F1
#
_cell.length_a   1.000
_cell.length_b   1.000
_cell.length_c   1.000
_cell.angle_alpha   90.00
_cell.angle_beta   90.00
_cell.angle_gamma   90.00
#
_symmetry.space_group_name_H-M   'P 1'
#
loop_
_entity.id
_entity.type
_entity.pdbx_description
1 polymer ?
#
loop_
_entity_poly.entity_id
_entity_poly.type
_entity_poly.pdbx_seq_one_letter_code
_entity_poly.pdbx_strand_id
1 'polypeptide(L)'
;MVTPGGETAFVARMIAESVPLGERVRWFTAQLGKLGSVATVVKELKDRGVKNWAVGELVQGKTKRWVVGWSWMGWRPAVRVARGAVGVADLGLDEATGYVASGLDNGTGCLGGGLDAMLTTGKLDGISTPLAVKVAVEEKEVGRRVDEAMGGLGGKWKWDADSGVGVGFVARNTWSRAARRKGGGVEEEGDGMAFGFRIYVRKVPADGGRPEETEVVVRWLKGDDSVLFESFCGMIKRKVEAQ
;
A
#
# COMPACT_ATOMS: atom_id res chain seq x y z
N MET A 1 -18.85 -27.27 -2.85
CA MET A 1 -19.88 -26.65 -2.01
C MET A 1 -20.90 -25.99 -2.93
N VAL A 2 -22.19 -26.26 -2.75
CA VAL A 2 -23.26 -25.64 -3.53
C VAL A 2 -23.95 -24.63 -2.61
N THR A 3 -24.06 -23.39 -3.06
CA THR A 3 -24.75 -22.29 -2.35
C THR A 3 -25.70 -21.63 -3.34
N PRO A 4 -26.91 -21.23 -2.92
CA PRO A 4 -27.78 -20.41 -3.76
C PRO A 4 -27.04 -19.16 -4.26
N GLY A 5 -27.09 -18.93 -5.57
CA GLY A 5 -26.41 -17.81 -6.24
C GLY A 5 -24.90 -17.98 -6.44
N GLY A 6 -24.32 -19.15 -6.13
CA GLY A 6 -22.90 -19.42 -6.32
C GLY A 6 -21.99 -18.68 -5.34
N GLU A 7 -20.68 -18.71 -5.62
CA GLU A 7 -19.67 -18.15 -4.71
C GLU A 7 -19.80 -16.63 -4.53
N THR A 8 -20.20 -15.89 -5.57
CA THR A 8 -20.34 -14.43 -5.52
C THR A 8 -21.48 -14.02 -4.58
N ALA A 9 -22.65 -14.67 -4.66
CA ALA A 9 -23.77 -14.39 -3.76
C ALA A 9 -23.44 -14.77 -2.30
N PHE A 10 -22.67 -15.84 -2.10
CA PHE A 10 -22.20 -16.22 -0.77
C PHE A 10 -21.30 -15.14 -0.17
N VAL A 11 -20.30 -14.66 -0.93
CA VAL A 11 -19.40 -13.60 -0.46
C VAL A 11 -20.14 -12.28 -0.29
N ALA A 12 -21.11 -11.94 -1.14
CA ALA A 12 -21.94 -10.75 -0.95
C ALA A 12 -22.70 -10.75 0.39
N ARG A 13 -23.22 -11.92 0.82
CA ARG A 13 -23.80 -12.07 2.16
C ARG A 13 -22.77 -11.85 3.27
N MET A 14 -21.57 -12.42 3.14
CA MET A 14 -20.49 -12.17 4.10
C MET A 14 -20.14 -10.68 4.21
N ILE A 15 -20.11 -9.95 3.09
CA ILE A 15 -19.85 -8.52 3.11
C ILE A 15 -20.98 -7.77 3.83
N ALA A 16 -22.26 -8.11 3.54
CA ALA A 16 -23.41 -7.52 4.22
C ALA A 16 -23.36 -7.75 5.75
N GLU A 17 -23.03 -8.97 6.17
CA GLU A 17 -22.89 -9.34 7.58
C GLU A 17 -21.68 -8.67 8.24
N SER A 18 -20.65 -8.30 7.47
CA SER A 18 -19.48 -7.59 8.00
C SER A 18 -19.78 -6.13 8.38
N VAL A 19 -20.82 -5.51 7.82
CA VAL A 19 -21.17 -4.10 8.08
C VAL A 19 -21.44 -3.83 9.57
N PRO A 20 -22.38 -4.53 10.25
CA PRO A 20 -22.64 -4.30 11.68
C PRO A 20 -21.48 -4.73 12.58
N LEU A 21 -20.56 -5.57 12.09
CA LEU A 21 -19.35 -5.95 12.83
C LEU A 21 -18.30 -4.83 12.80
N GLY A 22 -18.23 -4.07 11.69
CA GLY A 22 -17.36 -2.93 11.52
C GLY A 22 -15.92 -3.22 11.93
N GLU A 23 -15.41 -2.41 12.85
CA GLU A 23 -14.04 -2.47 13.36
C GLU A 23 -13.80 -3.56 14.41
N ARG A 24 -14.80 -4.38 14.78
CA ARG A 24 -14.60 -5.49 15.74
C ARG A 24 -13.74 -6.61 15.16
N VAL A 25 -13.70 -6.74 13.84
CA VAL A 25 -12.89 -7.71 13.12
C VAL A 25 -11.90 -6.96 12.24
N ARG A 26 -10.61 -7.27 12.40
CA ARG A 26 -9.54 -6.56 11.69
C ARG A 26 -9.57 -6.83 10.18
N TRP A 27 -9.79 -8.08 9.79
CA TRP A 27 -9.84 -8.53 8.40
C TRP A 27 -10.87 -9.65 8.24
N PHE A 28 -11.71 -9.49 7.24
CA PHE A 28 -12.55 -10.55 6.69
C PHE A 28 -11.88 -11.10 5.44
N THR A 29 -12.05 -12.39 5.15
CA THR A 29 -11.47 -13.02 3.96
C THR A 29 -12.42 -14.05 3.36
N ALA A 30 -12.35 -14.21 2.05
CA ALA A 30 -13.05 -15.26 1.32
C ALA A 30 -12.18 -15.77 0.15
N GLN A 31 -12.11 -17.09 -0.01
CA GLN A 31 -11.44 -17.72 -1.15
C GLN A 31 -12.44 -17.90 -2.31
N LEU A 32 -12.02 -17.52 -3.51
CA LEU A 32 -12.77 -17.61 -4.75
C LEU A 32 -12.12 -18.59 -5.73
N GLY A 33 -12.96 -19.37 -6.40
CA GLY A 33 -12.56 -20.37 -7.39
C GLY A 33 -12.38 -19.82 -8.80
N LYS A 34 -12.98 -18.67 -9.11
CA LYS A 34 -12.96 -18.04 -10.43
C LYS A 34 -12.48 -16.60 -10.35
N LEU A 35 -11.65 -16.20 -11.32
CA LEU A 35 -11.15 -14.83 -11.44
C LEU A 35 -12.29 -13.81 -11.67
N GLY A 36 -13.28 -14.13 -12.50
CA GLY A 36 -14.45 -13.24 -12.71
C GLY A 36 -15.29 -12.99 -11.44
N SER A 37 -15.26 -13.93 -10.48
CA SER A 37 -15.92 -13.75 -9.18
C SER A 37 -15.21 -12.68 -8.34
N VAL A 38 -13.89 -12.52 -8.49
CA VAL A 38 -13.11 -11.47 -7.80
C VAL A 38 -13.61 -10.09 -8.20
N ALA A 39 -13.77 -9.82 -9.50
CA ALA A 39 -14.28 -8.53 -9.98
C ALA A 39 -15.66 -8.19 -9.41
N THR A 40 -16.55 -9.18 -9.39
CA THR A 40 -17.91 -9.00 -8.83
C THR A 40 -17.85 -8.68 -7.33
N VAL A 41 -17.03 -9.40 -6.58
CA VAL A 41 -16.85 -9.18 -5.13
C VAL A 41 -16.22 -7.82 -4.84
N VAL A 42 -15.20 -7.40 -5.60
CA VAL A 42 -14.57 -6.09 -5.43
C VAL A 42 -15.56 -4.97 -5.71
N LYS A 43 -16.40 -5.12 -6.74
CA LYS A 43 -17.49 -4.16 -7.00
C LYS A 43 -18.43 -4.07 -5.79
N GLU A 44 -18.88 -5.20 -5.24
CA GLU A 44 -19.76 -5.22 -4.06
C GLU A 44 -19.13 -4.54 -2.84
N LEU A 45 -17.81 -4.71 -2.63
CA LEU A 45 -17.07 -4.01 -1.58
C LEU A 45 -17.13 -2.49 -1.77
N LYS A 46 -16.87 -2.02 -2.99
CA LYS A 46 -16.93 -0.58 -3.33
C LYS A 46 -18.33 -0.02 -3.17
N ASP A 47 -19.34 -0.72 -3.67
CA ASP A 47 -20.75 -0.30 -3.59
C ASP A 47 -21.22 -0.17 -2.12
N ARG A 48 -20.61 -0.94 -1.20
CA ARG A 48 -20.85 -0.85 0.26
C ARG A 48 -19.92 0.12 1.00
N GLY A 49 -19.08 0.87 0.28
CA GLY A 49 -18.20 1.88 0.86
C GLY A 49 -16.97 1.31 1.57
N VAL A 50 -16.60 0.05 1.33
CA VAL A 50 -15.33 -0.50 1.84
C VAL A 50 -14.19 0.18 1.12
N LYS A 51 -13.25 0.76 1.89
CA LYS A 51 -12.09 1.49 1.36
C LYS A 51 -10.77 0.71 1.45
N ASN A 52 -10.78 -0.44 2.13
CA ASN A 52 -9.60 -1.25 2.40
C ASN A 52 -9.84 -2.72 2.05
N TRP A 53 -9.32 -3.15 0.91
CA TRP A 53 -9.41 -4.53 0.43
C TRP A 53 -8.13 -4.97 -0.30
N ALA A 54 -7.84 -6.26 -0.26
CA ALA A 54 -6.68 -6.87 -0.90
C ALA A 54 -7.08 -8.13 -1.64
N VAL A 55 -6.35 -8.45 -2.72
CA VAL A 55 -6.53 -9.68 -3.46
C VAL A 55 -5.21 -10.45 -3.52
N GLY A 56 -5.26 -11.74 -3.22
CA GLY A 56 -4.14 -12.67 -3.38
C GLY A 56 -4.48 -13.81 -4.34
N GLU A 57 -3.47 -14.40 -4.95
CA GLU A 57 -3.57 -15.65 -5.72
C GLU A 57 -2.91 -16.77 -4.91
N LEU A 58 -3.56 -17.94 -4.91
CA LEU A 58 -3.02 -19.19 -4.38
C LEU A 58 -2.81 -20.12 -5.58
N VAL A 59 -1.56 -20.52 -5.80
CA VAL A 59 -1.18 -21.43 -6.88
C VAL A 59 -0.71 -22.74 -6.29
N GLN A 60 -1.45 -23.82 -6.57
CA GLN A 60 -1.12 -25.19 -6.18
C GLN A 60 -1.07 -26.07 -7.43
N GLY A 61 0.14 -26.24 -7.98
CA GLY A 61 0.32 -26.90 -9.27
C GLY A 61 -0.42 -26.16 -10.39
N LYS A 62 -1.32 -26.86 -11.08
CA LYS A 62 -2.17 -26.26 -12.13
C LYS A 62 -3.39 -25.51 -11.59
N THR A 63 -3.70 -25.68 -10.30
CA THR A 63 -4.91 -25.11 -9.70
C THR A 63 -4.61 -23.70 -9.19
N LYS A 64 -5.31 -22.71 -9.76
CA LYS A 64 -5.33 -21.33 -9.25
C LYS A 64 -6.60 -21.07 -8.44
N ARG A 65 -6.45 -20.34 -7.34
CA ARG A 65 -7.53 -19.78 -6.53
C ARG A 65 -7.18 -18.35 -6.18
N TRP A 66 -8.20 -17.57 -5.85
CA TRP A 66 -8.01 -16.19 -5.39
C TRP A 66 -8.52 -16.05 -3.98
N VAL A 67 -8.00 -15.09 -3.24
CA VAL A 67 -8.50 -14.70 -1.93
C VAL A 67 -8.77 -13.22 -1.96
N VAL A 68 -9.99 -12.82 -1.61
CA VAL A 68 -10.32 -11.41 -1.35
C VAL A 68 -10.36 -11.22 0.15
N GLY A 69 -9.63 -10.23 0.64
CA GLY A 69 -9.69 -9.76 2.02
C GLY A 69 -10.21 -8.34 2.08
N TRP A 70 -10.96 -7.99 3.10
CA TRP A 70 -11.40 -6.61 3.34
C TRP A 70 -11.41 -6.24 4.82
N SER A 71 -11.36 -4.93 5.08
CA SER A 71 -11.37 -4.34 6.41
C SER A 71 -12.21 -3.07 6.42
N TRP A 72 -12.94 -2.86 7.51
CA TRP A 72 -13.59 -1.58 7.81
C TRP A 72 -12.64 -0.59 8.49
N MET A 73 -11.45 -1.05 8.89
CA MET A 73 -10.40 -0.23 9.49
C MET A 73 -9.46 0.37 8.43
N GLY A 74 -8.74 1.42 8.82
CA GLY A 74 -7.68 2.00 7.99
C GLY A 74 -6.39 1.17 7.91
N TRP A 75 -6.22 0.08 8.68
CA TRP A 75 -4.96 -0.69 8.73
C TRP A 75 -4.71 -1.49 7.45
N ARG A 76 -3.62 -1.16 6.75
CA ARG A 76 -3.23 -1.79 5.48
C ARG A 76 -2.51 -3.12 5.72
N PRO A 77 -2.72 -4.14 4.88
CA PRO A 77 -1.97 -5.40 4.99
C PRO A 77 -0.51 -5.19 4.56
N ALA A 78 0.34 -6.19 4.79
CA ALA A 78 1.70 -6.14 4.27
C ALA A 78 1.73 -6.20 2.75
N VAL A 79 2.66 -5.45 2.14
CA VAL A 79 2.79 -5.38 0.68
C VAL A 79 2.90 -6.78 0.07
N ARG A 80 3.67 -7.68 0.69
CA ARG A 80 3.79 -9.08 0.23
C ARG A 80 2.47 -9.86 0.22
N VAL A 81 1.53 -9.52 1.11
CA VAL A 81 0.21 -10.14 1.20
C VAL A 81 -0.73 -9.56 0.14
N ALA A 82 -0.56 -8.28 -0.21
CA ALA A 82 -1.29 -7.61 -1.27
C ALA A 82 -0.80 -7.93 -2.70
N ARG A 83 0.46 -8.41 -2.85
CA ARG A 83 1.14 -8.69 -4.14
C ARG A 83 0.67 -9.97 -4.86
N GLY A 84 -0.23 -10.75 -4.27
CA GLY A 84 -0.45 -12.13 -4.72
C GLY A 84 -1.13 -12.28 -6.08
N ALA A 85 -1.87 -11.28 -6.59
CA ALA A 85 -2.83 -11.52 -7.66
C ALA A 85 -2.48 -10.84 -9.01
N VAL A 86 -1.44 -11.35 -9.68
CA VAL A 86 -0.97 -10.84 -10.98
C VAL A 86 -2.08 -10.80 -12.04
N GLY A 87 -2.98 -11.79 -12.07
CA GLY A 87 -4.10 -11.83 -13.03
C GLY A 87 -5.29 -10.88 -12.72
N VAL A 88 -5.23 -10.11 -11.63
CA VAL A 88 -6.33 -9.20 -11.22
C VAL A 88 -6.18 -7.80 -11.83
N ALA A 89 -4.96 -7.43 -12.24
CA ALA A 89 -4.71 -6.18 -12.98
C ALA A 89 -5.47 -6.15 -14.32
N ASP A 90 -5.53 -7.28 -15.03
CA ASP A 90 -6.24 -7.41 -16.32
C ASP A 90 -7.76 -7.20 -16.22
N LEU A 91 -8.32 -7.18 -15.00
CA LEU A 91 -9.75 -6.95 -14.74
C LEU A 91 -10.09 -5.46 -14.49
N GLY A 92 -9.13 -4.54 -14.58
CA GLY A 92 -9.35 -3.11 -14.32
C GLY A 92 -9.77 -2.83 -12.87
N LEU A 93 -9.34 -3.68 -11.92
CA LEU A 93 -9.60 -3.52 -10.48
C LEU A 93 -8.48 -2.70 -9.83
N ASP A 94 -8.08 -1.61 -10.48
CA ASP A 94 -6.87 -0.82 -10.21
C ASP A 94 -6.93 -0.04 -8.88
N GLU A 95 -8.13 0.08 -8.30
CA GLU A 95 -8.36 0.74 -7.01
C GLU A 95 -8.17 -0.17 -5.81
N ALA A 96 -7.79 -1.44 -6.00
CA ALA A 96 -7.51 -2.29 -4.86
C ALA A 96 -6.50 -1.63 -3.93
N THR A 97 -6.76 -1.74 -2.63
CA THR A 97 -5.87 -1.26 -1.56
C THR A 97 -4.52 -2.03 -1.54
N GLY A 98 -4.17 -2.68 -2.65
CA GLY A 98 -2.99 -3.49 -2.92
C GLY A 98 -2.40 -3.17 -4.28
N TYR A 99 -1.34 -2.37 -4.24
CA TYR A 99 -0.18 -2.35 -5.13
C TYR A 99 -0.06 -3.49 -6.17
N VAL A 100 -0.08 -3.13 -7.45
CA VAL A 100 0.53 -3.88 -8.55
C VAL A 100 1.97 -3.40 -8.69
N ALA A 101 2.96 -4.28 -8.45
CA ALA A 101 4.33 -4.05 -8.85
C ALA A 101 4.66 -4.93 -10.05
N SER A 102 5.01 -4.30 -11.17
CA SER A 102 5.83 -4.90 -12.20
C SER A 102 7.24 -5.17 -11.67
N GLY A 103 7.76 -6.37 -11.92
CA GLY A 103 9.20 -6.66 -11.96
C GLY A 103 9.94 -6.72 -10.62
N LEU A 104 10.04 -7.94 -10.08
CA LEU A 104 11.34 -8.47 -9.65
C LEU A 104 11.36 -9.93 -10.07
N ASP A 105 12.11 -10.20 -11.12
CA ASP A 105 12.48 -11.55 -11.54
C ASP A 105 13.00 -12.35 -10.36
N ASN A 106 12.51 -13.57 -10.22
CA ASN A 106 13.40 -14.72 -10.05
C ASN A 106 12.68 -16.00 -10.47
N GLY A 107 12.90 -16.35 -11.73
CA GLY A 107 13.07 -17.74 -12.15
C GLY A 107 11.80 -18.55 -12.36
N THR A 108 11.12 -18.35 -13.49
CA THR A 108 10.72 -19.43 -14.41
C THR A 108 10.18 -18.80 -15.69
N GLY A 109 10.90 -19.01 -16.80
CA GLY A 109 10.50 -18.53 -18.11
C GLY A 109 9.16 -19.10 -18.57
N CYS A 110 8.39 -18.28 -19.26
CA CYS A 110 7.66 -18.62 -20.48
C CYS A 110 6.79 -17.42 -20.92
N LEU A 111 7.24 -16.76 -22.00
CA LEU A 111 6.48 -16.08 -23.06
C LEU A 111 5.35 -15.09 -22.67
N GLY A 112 5.60 -13.81 -22.97
CA GLY A 112 4.55 -12.79 -23.03
C GLY A 112 5.08 -11.38 -23.25
N GLY A 113 5.96 -11.17 -24.25
CA GLY A 113 6.36 -9.83 -24.68
C GLY A 113 5.17 -9.08 -25.26
N GLY A 114 4.61 -8.15 -24.49
CA GLY A 114 3.45 -7.35 -24.89
C GLY A 114 3.02 -6.33 -23.83
N LEU A 115 3.27 -6.59 -22.54
CA LEU A 115 2.86 -5.70 -21.44
C LEU A 115 3.89 -4.61 -21.09
N ASP A 116 5.19 -4.85 -21.36
CA ASP A 116 6.27 -3.88 -21.08
C ASP A 116 6.21 -2.62 -21.97
N ALA A 117 5.60 -2.71 -23.15
CA ALA A 117 5.55 -1.59 -24.10
C ALA A 117 4.40 -0.59 -23.83
N MET A 118 3.47 -0.91 -22.93
CA MET A 118 2.28 -0.09 -22.66
C MET A 118 2.37 0.72 -21.36
N LEU A 119 3.28 0.34 -20.44
CA LEU A 119 3.45 0.95 -19.11
C LEU A 119 4.41 2.15 -19.07
N THR A 120 5.09 2.45 -20.18
CA THR A 120 6.04 3.59 -20.28
C THR A 120 5.38 4.95 -20.50
N THR A 121 4.04 5.01 -20.68
CA THR A 121 3.37 6.29 -21.03
C THR A 121 2.07 6.58 -20.27
N GLY A 122 1.61 5.70 -19.36
CA GLY A 122 0.30 5.85 -18.70
C GLY A 122 0.40 5.90 -17.17
N LYS A 123 0.25 7.08 -16.59
CA LYS A 123 0.03 7.28 -15.15
C LYS A 123 -1.33 6.66 -14.77
N LEU A 124 -1.32 5.56 -14.01
CA LEU A 124 -2.55 4.93 -13.49
C LEU A 124 -2.89 5.58 -12.14
N ASP A 125 -4.01 6.29 -12.09
CA ASP A 125 -4.50 7.00 -10.92
C ASP A 125 -4.95 5.99 -9.83
N GLY A 126 -4.52 6.20 -8.57
CA GLY A 126 -5.07 5.48 -7.40
C GLY A 126 -4.23 4.34 -6.82
N ILE A 127 -3.12 3.95 -7.46
CA ILE A 127 -2.22 2.90 -6.94
C ILE A 127 -1.19 3.53 -5.99
N SER A 128 -1.36 3.33 -4.68
CA SER A 128 -0.35 3.70 -3.69
C SER A 128 0.84 2.73 -3.74
N THR A 129 1.82 3.07 -4.57
CA THR A 129 3.13 2.39 -4.60
C THR A 129 3.97 2.81 -3.39
N PRO A 130 4.62 1.89 -2.64
CA PRO A 130 5.65 2.31 -1.69
C PRO A 130 6.66 3.15 -2.47
N LEU A 131 6.90 4.37 -2.02
CA LEU A 131 7.94 5.21 -2.57
C LEU A 131 9.27 4.49 -2.35
N ALA A 132 9.98 4.17 -3.43
CA ALA A 132 11.38 3.79 -3.38
C ALA A 132 12.18 4.92 -4.04
N VAL A 133 13.00 5.61 -3.24
CA VAL A 133 13.90 6.68 -3.72
C VAL A 133 15.32 6.23 -3.46
N LYS A 134 16.17 6.31 -4.48
CA LYS A 134 17.59 6.02 -4.36
C LYS A 134 18.39 7.30 -4.48
N VAL A 135 19.36 7.47 -3.58
CA VAL A 135 20.26 8.64 -3.56
C VAL A 135 21.69 8.20 -3.36
N ALA A 136 22.63 8.87 -4.02
CA ALA A 136 24.07 8.71 -3.82
C ALA A 136 24.56 9.52 -2.60
N VAL A 137 23.93 9.27 -1.45
CA VAL A 137 24.26 9.89 -0.15
C VAL A 137 24.45 8.77 0.87
N GLU A 138 25.36 8.95 1.83
CA GLU A 138 25.63 7.97 2.88
C GLU A 138 24.36 7.65 3.68
N GLU A 139 24.19 6.36 4.02
CA GLU A 139 23.00 5.82 4.70
C GLU A 139 22.69 6.54 6.01
N LYS A 140 23.72 6.84 6.82
CA LYS A 140 23.54 7.54 8.11
C LYS A 140 23.04 8.96 7.93
N GLU A 141 23.56 9.69 6.95
CA GLU A 141 23.10 11.05 6.65
C GLU A 141 21.67 11.05 6.12
N VAL A 142 21.31 10.09 5.26
CA VAL A 142 19.92 9.91 4.81
C VAL A 142 19.00 9.59 5.99
N GLY A 143 19.42 8.69 6.89
CA GLY A 143 18.69 8.36 8.12
C GLY A 143 18.46 9.59 9.00
N ARG A 144 19.50 10.41 9.21
CA ARG A 144 19.40 11.67 9.97
C ARG A 144 18.40 12.64 9.33
N ARG A 145 18.44 12.82 8.00
CA ARG A 145 17.51 13.68 7.25
C ARG A 145 16.06 13.21 7.37
N VAL A 146 15.85 11.89 7.32
CA VAL A 146 14.52 11.29 7.53
C VAL A 146 14.05 11.55 8.95
N ASP A 147 14.86 11.24 9.96
CA ASP A 147 14.48 11.40 11.37
C ASP A 147 14.15 12.87 11.70
N GLU A 148 14.98 13.81 11.27
CA GLU A 148 14.75 15.25 11.44
C GLU A 148 13.46 15.71 10.74
N ALA A 149 13.24 15.28 9.49
CA ALA A 149 12.03 15.62 8.75
C ALA A 149 10.77 15.08 9.43
N MET A 150 10.84 13.89 10.02
CA MET A 150 9.71 13.21 10.63
C MET A 150 9.41 13.70 12.04
N GLY A 151 10.44 14.01 12.84
CA GLY A 151 10.29 14.60 14.17
C GLY A 151 9.55 15.94 14.15
N GLY A 152 9.63 16.68 13.04
CA GLY A 152 8.95 17.97 12.86
C GLY A 152 7.49 17.91 12.38
N LEU A 153 6.92 16.73 12.08
CA LEU A 153 5.56 16.65 11.52
C LEU A 153 4.43 16.68 12.57
N GLY A 154 4.76 16.54 13.84
CA GLY A 154 3.79 16.26 14.91
C GLY A 154 3.26 14.83 14.85
N GLY A 155 2.58 14.39 15.91
CA GLY A 155 2.10 13.00 16.04
C GLY A 155 3.10 12.08 16.75
N LYS A 156 2.94 10.77 16.57
CA LYS A 156 3.85 9.76 17.13
C LYS A 156 4.90 9.41 16.08
N TRP A 157 6.17 9.48 16.46
CA TRP A 157 7.29 9.05 15.63
C TRP A 157 8.28 8.28 16.49
N LYS A 158 8.75 7.14 15.98
CA LYS A 158 9.85 6.37 16.58
C LYS A 158 10.83 5.99 15.48
N TRP A 159 12.07 6.41 15.64
CA TRP A 159 13.20 6.08 14.78
C TRP A 159 14.14 5.11 15.49
N ASP A 160 14.62 4.12 14.77
CA ASP A 160 15.68 3.21 15.17
C ASP A 160 16.86 3.41 14.22
N ALA A 161 17.87 4.12 14.69
CA ALA A 161 19.04 4.49 13.91
C ALA A 161 19.93 3.28 13.56
N ASP A 162 19.93 2.24 14.39
CA ASP A 162 20.75 1.04 14.17
C ASP A 162 20.19 0.20 13.02
N SER A 163 18.87 0.14 12.89
CA SER A 163 18.20 -0.62 11.82
C SER A 163 17.76 0.22 10.62
N GLY A 164 17.90 1.55 10.68
CA GLY A 164 17.42 2.46 9.63
C GLY A 164 15.90 2.43 9.47
N VAL A 165 15.15 2.12 10.54
CA VAL A 165 13.70 1.95 10.49
C VAL A 165 12.99 3.00 11.31
N GLY A 166 11.99 3.63 10.70
CA GLY A 166 11.09 4.54 11.37
C GLY A 166 9.63 4.14 11.25
N VAL A 167 8.86 4.31 12.32
CA VAL A 167 7.40 4.13 12.31
C VAL A 167 6.74 5.40 12.83
N GLY A 168 5.79 5.92 12.07
CA GLY A 168 5.09 7.14 12.45
C GLY A 168 3.59 7.09 12.21
N PHE A 169 2.90 7.89 13.00
CA PHE A 169 1.46 8.10 12.97
C PHE A 169 1.15 9.57 13.17
N VAL A 170 0.38 10.12 12.25
CA VAL A 170 -0.04 11.52 12.25
C VAL A 170 -1.55 11.57 12.08
N ALA A 171 -2.17 12.50 12.78
CA ALA A 171 -3.61 12.61 12.76
C ALA A 171 -4.16 13.28 11.50
N ARG A 172 -3.38 14.18 10.92
CA ARG A 172 -3.76 14.97 9.74
C ARG A 172 -2.54 15.39 8.93
N ASN A 173 -2.81 15.91 7.73
CA ASN A 173 -1.81 16.52 6.88
C ASN A 173 -1.17 17.74 7.58
N THR A 174 0.12 17.70 7.85
CA THR A 174 0.91 18.82 8.41
C THR A 174 2.05 19.27 7.49
N TRP A 175 2.34 18.49 6.44
CA TRP A 175 3.48 18.71 5.56
C TRP A 175 3.15 19.47 4.28
N SER A 176 1.90 19.46 3.83
CA SER A 176 1.51 20.18 2.61
C SER A 176 1.56 21.71 2.81
N ARG A 177 1.83 22.44 1.72
CA ARG A 177 1.80 23.91 1.72
C ARG A 177 0.43 24.45 2.16
N ALA A 178 -0.65 23.77 1.78
CA ALA A 178 -2.01 24.12 2.17
C ALA A 178 -2.24 23.93 3.69
N ALA A 179 -1.73 22.83 4.27
CA ALA A 179 -1.86 22.55 5.70
C ALA A 179 -1.21 23.62 6.59
N ARG A 180 0.00 24.07 6.22
CA ARG A 180 0.75 25.08 7.00
C ARG A 180 0.06 26.45 7.05
N ARG A 181 -0.78 26.78 6.06
CA ARG A 181 -1.53 28.05 6.03
C ARG A 181 -2.73 28.09 6.97
N LYS A 182 -3.25 26.93 7.42
CA LYS A 182 -4.54 26.86 8.10
C LYS A 182 -4.53 27.18 9.61
N GLY A 183 -3.38 27.46 10.22
CA GLY A 183 -3.28 27.79 11.64
C GLY A 183 -3.62 26.59 12.55
N GLY A 184 -2.79 26.34 13.56
CA GLY A 184 -3.02 25.24 14.50
C GLY A 184 -4.30 25.46 15.30
N GLY A 185 -5.32 24.66 15.03
CA GLY A 185 -6.58 24.65 15.77
C GLY A 185 -6.95 23.27 16.27
N VAL A 186 -7.00 23.19 17.61
CA VAL A 186 -7.72 22.25 18.49
C VAL A 186 -7.13 20.84 18.72
N GLU A 187 -7.12 20.53 20.01
CA GLU A 187 -6.79 19.29 20.73
C GLU A 187 -7.55 18.08 20.16
N GLU A 188 -6.91 16.90 20.16
CA GLU A 188 -7.56 15.66 19.77
C GLU A 188 -7.84 14.79 21.00
N GLU A 189 -9.10 14.79 21.45
CA GLU A 189 -9.67 13.67 22.21
C GLU A 189 -10.14 12.59 21.22
N GLY A 190 -9.41 11.47 21.19
CA GLY A 190 -9.70 10.27 20.39
C GLY A 190 -8.42 9.57 19.91
N ASP A 191 -8.49 8.30 19.48
CA ASP A 191 -7.39 7.56 18.83
C ASP A 191 -7.10 8.10 17.40
N GLY A 192 -6.95 9.42 17.29
CA GLY A 192 -7.04 10.29 16.11
C GLY A 192 -5.96 10.12 15.04
N MET A 193 -5.16 9.05 15.10
CA MET A 193 -4.07 8.80 14.14
C MET A 193 -4.61 8.23 12.83
N ALA A 194 -5.11 9.10 11.95
CA ALA A 194 -5.71 8.72 10.67
C ALA A 194 -4.69 8.22 9.62
N PHE A 195 -3.43 8.67 9.71
CA PHE A 195 -2.38 8.31 8.75
C PHE A 195 -1.18 7.68 9.43
N GLY A 196 -0.79 6.48 8.99
CA GLY A 196 0.34 5.73 9.55
C GLY A 196 1.26 5.21 8.47
N PHE A 197 2.56 5.20 8.73
CA PHE A 197 3.57 4.81 7.75
C PHE A 197 4.79 4.18 8.42
N ARG A 198 5.58 3.47 7.62
CA ARG A 198 6.89 2.94 7.99
C ARG A 198 7.91 3.33 6.94
N ILE A 199 9.06 3.82 7.38
CA ILE A 199 10.18 4.16 6.50
C ILE A 199 11.32 3.19 6.78
N TYR A 200 11.95 2.73 5.70
CA TYR A 200 13.18 1.96 5.72
C TYR A 200 14.23 2.77 4.98
N VAL A 201 15.42 2.91 5.57
CA VAL A 201 16.62 3.40 4.92
C VAL A 201 17.58 2.23 4.89
N ARG A 202 18.08 1.87 3.70
CA ARG A 202 19.01 0.76 3.54
C ARG A 202 20.07 1.07 2.50
N LYS A 203 21.30 0.62 2.75
CA LYS A 203 22.34 0.59 1.73
C LYS A 203 21.98 -0.40 0.62
N VAL A 204 22.12 0.04 -0.63
CA VAL A 204 22.08 -0.80 -1.83
C VAL A 204 23.51 -0.93 -2.33
N PRO A 205 24.08 -2.15 -2.29
CA PRO A 205 25.42 -2.41 -2.82
C PRO A 205 25.50 -2.05 -4.30
N ALA A 206 26.71 -1.68 -4.75
CA ALA A 206 26.99 -1.53 -6.17
C ALA A 206 26.68 -2.85 -6.90
N ASP A 207 25.99 -2.73 -8.04
CA ASP A 207 25.66 -3.86 -8.91
C ASP A 207 25.85 -3.47 -10.37
N GLY A 208 26.57 -4.30 -11.13
CA GLY A 208 26.73 -4.16 -12.58
C GLY A 208 27.20 -2.77 -13.07
N GLY A 209 28.06 -2.06 -12.30
CA GLY A 209 28.56 -0.73 -12.66
C GLY A 209 27.72 0.45 -12.15
N ARG A 210 26.67 0.21 -11.37
CA ARG A 210 25.96 1.27 -10.63
C ARG A 210 26.72 1.60 -9.34
N PRO A 211 26.83 2.88 -8.96
CA PRO A 211 27.46 3.27 -7.71
C PRO A 211 26.67 2.73 -6.50
N GLU A 212 27.32 2.69 -5.33
CA GLU A 212 26.61 2.43 -4.08
C GLU A 212 25.59 3.55 -3.84
N GLU A 213 24.37 3.16 -3.50
CA GLU A 213 23.26 4.09 -3.27
C GLU A 213 22.59 3.76 -1.94
N THR A 214 21.92 4.74 -1.36
CA THR A 214 21.00 4.53 -0.25
C THR A 214 19.58 4.54 -0.79
N GLU A 215 18.81 3.50 -0.48
CA GLU A 215 17.40 3.40 -0.82
C GLU A 215 16.53 3.73 0.39
N VAL A 216 15.61 4.66 0.19
CA VAL A 216 14.54 5.00 1.14
C VAL A 216 13.23 4.42 0.64
N VAL A 217 12.63 3.56 1.45
CA VAL A 217 11.33 2.93 1.17
C VAL A 217 10.28 3.44 2.14
N VAL A 218 9.21 4.04 1.64
CA VAL A 218 8.05 4.47 2.44
C VAL A 218 6.91 3.48 2.23
N ARG A 219 6.38 2.94 3.33
CA ARG A 219 5.24 2.01 3.33
C ARG A 219 4.04 2.63 4.04
N TRP A 220 2.88 2.61 3.38
CA TRP A 220 1.61 2.99 3.99
C TRP A 220 1.11 1.89 4.96
N LEU A 221 0.86 2.26 6.22
CA LEU A 221 0.37 1.35 7.26
C LEU A 221 -1.10 1.60 7.64
N LYS A 222 -1.54 2.86 7.67
CA LYS A 222 -2.90 3.25 8.07
C LYS A 222 -3.40 4.44 7.25
N GLY A 223 -4.64 4.38 6.76
CA GLY A 223 -5.33 5.46 6.04
C GLY A 223 -5.94 5.00 4.72
N ASP A 224 -6.81 5.84 4.16
CA ASP A 224 -7.57 5.60 2.92
C ASP A 224 -7.32 6.66 1.83
N ASP A 225 -6.79 7.84 2.16
CA ASP A 225 -6.49 8.92 1.20
C ASP A 225 -5.14 8.72 0.46
N SER A 226 -5.21 8.27 -0.79
CA SER A 226 -4.03 8.02 -1.64
C SER A 226 -3.32 9.31 -2.04
N VAL A 227 -4.06 10.38 -2.31
CA VAL A 227 -3.51 11.70 -2.66
C VAL A 227 -2.69 12.24 -1.49
N LEU A 228 -3.18 12.07 -0.26
CA LEU A 228 -2.45 12.40 0.95
C LEU A 228 -1.15 11.59 1.05
N PHE A 229 -1.21 10.28 0.83
CA PHE A 229 -0.02 9.41 0.85
C PHE A 229 1.01 9.79 -0.23
N GLU A 230 0.58 10.05 -1.46
CA GLU A 230 1.45 10.50 -2.55
C GLU A 230 2.13 11.84 -2.22
N SER A 231 1.39 12.78 -1.62
CA SER A 231 1.94 14.05 -1.17
C SER A 231 3.01 13.89 -0.10
N PHE A 232 2.83 12.92 0.80
CA PHE A 232 3.79 12.55 1.85
C PHE A 232 5.06 11.97 1.23
N CYS A 233 4.90 11.01 0.32
CA CYS A 233 6.01 10.43 -0.43
C CYS A 233 6.81 11.50 -1.19
N GLY A 234 6.14 12.42 -1.89
CA GLY A 234 6.80 13.53 -2.57
C GLY A 234 7.54 14.47 -1.62
N MET A 235 7.07 14.65 -0.38
CA MET A 235 7.78 15.42 0.65
C MET A 235 9.06 14.74 1.11
N ILE A 236 9.00 13.43 1.40
CA ILE A 236 10.18 12.64 1.80
C ILE A 236 11.21 12.62 0.69
N LYS A 237 10.79 12.37 -0.56
CA LYS A 237 11.67 12.38 -1.73
C LYS A 237 12.51 13.67 -1.79
N ARG A 238 11.84 14.83 -1.72
CA ARG A 238 12.52 16.14 -1.74
C ARG A 238 13.47 16.35 -0.57
N LYS A 239 13.16 15.81 0.61
CA LYS A 239 14.01 15.93 1.81
C LYS A 239 15.26 15.07 1.72
N VAL A 240 15.14 13.88 1.16
CA VAL A 240 16.25 12.94 0.99
C VAL A 240 17.18 13.38 -0.15
N GLU A 241 16.63 13.89 -1.25
CA GLU A 241 17.37 14.37 -2.42
C GLU A 241 18.02 15.76 -2.25
N ALA A 242 17.61 16.55 -1.25
CA ALA A 242 18.18 17.88 -1.03
C ALA A 242 19.67 17.76 -0.67
N GLN A 243 20.56 18.39 -1.44
CA GLN A 243 22.00 18.37 -1.19
C GLN A 243 22.37 19.30 -0.03
#